data_AF-A0A4Y2WDP3-F1
#
_entry.id   AF-A0A4Y2WDP3-F1
#
_cell.length_a   1.000
_cell.length_b   1.000
_cell.length_c   1.000
_cell.angle_alpha   90.00
_cell.angle_beta   90.00
_cell.angle_gamma   90.00
#
_symmetry.space_group_name_H-M   'P 1'
#
loop_
_entity.id
_entity.type
_entity.pdbx_description
1 polymer ?
#
loop_
_entity_poly.entity_id
_entity_poly.type
_entity_poly.pdbx_seq_one_letter_code
_entity_poly.pdbx_strand_id
1 'polypeptide(L)'
;MMDAFRPPAPLKFSIGNVKEKWRKWRQELENYLLATEKDERADKIKIAILLNLLGSEGLEIFNIFKFEPPESQKNYSEVLKKFEEYCSPRQNVVYERYKFFSCVQQEGQAIECYVTQLKTLESTCEFEEQENGLIRDRIVLGIRDSGLKERLLRESGLGLEKA
;
A
#
# COMPACT_ATOMS: atom_id res chain seq x y z
N MET A 1 15.75 31.17 -5.73
CA MET A 1 15.47 29.92 -6.46
C MET A 1 14.16 29.43 -5.88
N MET A 2 13.06 29.46 -6.64
CA MET A 2 11.81 28.89 -6.13
C MET A 2 12.04 27.39 -5.95
N ASP A 3 11.95 26.89 -4.72
CA ASP A 3 12.02 25.46 -4.46
C ASP A 3 10.90 24.78 -5.24
N ALA A 4 11.26 24.04 -6.28
CA ALA A 4 10.29 23.29 -7.06
C ALA A 4 9.73 22.17 -6.17
N PHE A 5 8.42 22.21 -5.91
CA PHE A 5 7.74 21.13 -5.21
C PHE A 5 7.93 19.81 -5.95
N ARG A 6 8.24 18.74 -5.21
CA ARG A 6 8.52 17.42 -5.79
C ARG A 6 7.20 16.78 -6.25
N PRO A 7 7.03 16.47 -7.55
CA PRO A 7 5.87 15.71 -7.99
C PRO A 7 6.00 14.23 -7.58
N PRO A 8 4.86 13.50 -7.49
CA PRO A 8 4.86 12.05 -7.34
C PRO A 8 5.67 11.38 -8.45
N ALA A 9 6.41 10.32 -8.13
CA ALA A 9 7.05 9.49 -9.14
C ALA A 9 5.98 8.71 -9.94
N PRO A 10 6.22 8.37 -11.23
CA PRO A 10 5.25 7.62 -12.01
C PRO A 10 4.88 6.28 -11.34
N LEU A 11 3.57 6.05 -11.17
CA LEU A 11 3.06 4.81 -10.60
C LEU A 11 3.13 3.68 -11.64
N LYS A 12 3.59 2.49 -11.20
CA LYS A 12 3.57 1.26 -12.02
C LYS A 12 2.41 0.38 -11.59
N PHE A 13 1.47 0.12 -12.49
CA PHE A 13 0.22 -0.62 -12.21
C PHE A 13 0.33 -2.14 -12.38
N SER A 14 1.47 -2.62 -12.86
CA SER A 14 1.70 -4.04 -13.22
C SER A 14 2.39 -4.89 -12.14
N ILE A 15 2.94 -4.30 -11.07
CA ILE A 15 3.81 -5.01 -10.12
C ILE A 15 3.43 -4.74 -8.67
N GLY A 16 3.28 -5.80 -7.87
CA GLY A 16 3.12 -5.74 -6.41
C GLY A 16 1.73 -5.29 -5.95
N ASN A 17 1.62 -4.85 -4.69
CA ASN A 17 0.37 -4.33 -4.13
C ASN A 17 0.01 -2.97 -4.75
N VAL A 18 -0.70 -3.00 -5.88
CA VAL A 18 -1.09 -1.81 -6.65
C VAL A 18 -2.01 -0.91 -5.84
N LYS A 19 -2.89 -1.46 -5.02
CA LYS A 19 -3.80 -0.72 -4.13
C LYS A 19 -3.03 0.14 -3.14
N GLU A 20 -2.07 -0.43 -2.42
CA GLU A 20 -1.26 0.34 -1.46
C GLU A 20 -0.37 1.38 -2.14
N LYS A 21 0.21 1.03 -3.29
CA LYS A 21 0.99 1.99 -4.08
C LYS A 21 0.11 3.16 -4.56
N TRP A 22 -1.10 2.88 -5.03
CA TRP A 22 -2.08 3.89 -5.42
C TRP A 22 -2.46 4.77 -4.23
N ARG A 23 -2.76 4.18 -3.07
CA ARG A 23 -3.08 4.93 -1.83
C ARG A 23 -2.00 5.93 -1.47
N LYS A 24 -0.73 5.50 -1.42
CA LYS A 24 0.41 6.37 -1.15
C LYS A 24 0.59 7.44 -2.23
N TRP A 25 0.55 7.02 -3.50
CA TRP A 25 0.75 7.91 -4.64
C TRP A 25 -0.33 9.00 -4.72
N ARG A 26 -1.58 8.65 -4.44
CA ARG A 26 -2.70 9.59 -4.37
C ARG A 26 -2.48 10.64 -3.28
N GLN A 27 -1.99 10.24 -2.11
CA GLN A 27 -1.64 11.20 -1.05
C GLN A 27 -0.51 12.14 -1.49
N GLU A 28 0.50 11.62 -2.19
CA GLU A 28 1.57 12.45 -2.78
C GLU A 28 1.00 13.43 -3.82
N LEU A 29 0.04 13.01 -4.65
CA LEU A 29 -0.66 13.87 -5.61
C LEU A 29 -1.46 14.98 -4.92
N GLU A 30 -2.24 14.64 -3.89
CA GLU A 30 -3.05 15.60 -3.13
C GLU A 30 -2.14 16.67 -2.48
N ASN A 31 -1.04 16.24 -1.86
CA ASN A 31 -0.02 17.15 -1.31
C ASN A 31 0.60 18.03 -2.40
N TYR A 32 0.91 17.47 -3.57
CA TYR A 32 1.49 18.22 -4.69
C TYR A 32 0.51 19.26 -5.25
N LEU A 33 -0.77 18.90 -5.40
CA LEU A 33 -1.81 19.84 -5.85
C LEU A 33 -1.98 20.99 -4.86
N LEU A 34 -2.03 20.69 -3.56
CA LEU A 34 -2.13 21.71 -2.52
C LEU A 34 -0.90 22.63 -2.50
N ALA A 35 0.30 22.05 -2.48
CA ALA A 35 1.54 22.80 -2.43
C ALA A 35 1.76 23.70 -3.67
N THR A 36 1.16 23.34 -4.81
CA THR A 36 1.25 24.11 -6.06
C THR A 36 0.01 24.98 -6.34
N GLU A 37 -0.92 25.09 -5.38
CA GLU A 37 -2.18 25.87 -5.50
C GLU A 37 -3.03 25.43 -6.71
N LYS A 38 -3.09 24.12 -6.92
CA LYS A 38 -3.83 23.47 -8.02
C LYS A 38 -5.01 22.64 -7.54
N ASP A 39 -5.18 22.47 -6.24
CA ASP A 39 -6.25 21.72 -5.58
C ASP A 39 -7.64 22.31 -5.86
N GLU A 40 -7.75 23.64 -5.91
CA GLU A 40 -9.01 24.34 -6.24
C GLU A 40 -9.19 24.63 -7.74
N ARG A 41 -8.25 24.21 -8.59
CA ARG A 41 -8.37 24.44 -10.04
C ARG A 41 -9.47 23.58 -10.66
N ALA A 42 -9.96 24.02 -11.82
CA ALA A 42 -10.97 23.32 -12.59
C ALA A 42 -10.61 21.84 -12.81
N ASP A 43 -11.60 20.95 -12.75
CA ASP A 43 -11.39 19.49 -12.84
C ASP A 43 -10.60 19.07 -14.08
N LYS A 44 -10.84 19.69 -15.24
CA LYS A 44 -10.06 19.43 -16.46
C LYS A 44 -8.55 19.61 -16.26
N ILE A 45 -8.13 20.56 -15.42
CA ILE A 45 -6.73 20.84 -15.12
C ILE A 45 -6.19 19.75 -14.17
N LYS A 46 -6.93 19.43 -13.12
CA LYS A 46 -6.55 18.37 -12.17
C LYS A 46 -6.45 16.99 -12.85
N ILE A 47 -7.39 16.68 -13.75
CA ILE A 47 -7.36 15.45 -14.57
C ILE A 47 -6.14 15.46 -15.50
N ALA A 48 -5.82 16.59 -16.15
CA ALA A 48 -4.63 16.68 -17.00
C ALA A 48 -3.33 16.47 -16.19
N ILE A 49 -3.23 17.02 -14.97
CA ILE A 49 -2.09 16.81 -14.08
C ILE A 49 -2.00 15.33 -13.66
N LEU A 50 -3.12 14.73 -13.24
CA LEU A 50 -3.20 13.32 -12.87
C LEU A 50 -2.67 12.42 -14.00
N LEU A 51 -3.20 12.57 -15.22
CA LEU A 51 -2.80 11.74 -16.36
C LEU A 51 -1.35 12.00 -16.79
N ASN A 52 -0.87 13.24 -16.68
CA ASN A 52 0.53 13.58 -16.95
C ASN A 52 1.48 12.86 -15.97
N LEU A 53 1.17 12.88 -14.67
CA LEU A 53 2.01 12.28 -13.63
C LEU A 53 1.95 10.74 -13.64
N LEU A 54 0.81 10.16 -14.01
CA LEU A 54 0.69 8.70 -14.18
C LEU A 54 1.38 8.18 -15.46
N GLY A 55 1.59 9.05 -16.45
CA GLY A 55 2.24 8.70 -17.71
C GLY A 55 1.39 7.80 -18.61
N SER A 56 2.04 7.13 -19.57
CA SER A 56 1.36 6.35 -20.61
C SER A 56 0.49 5.22 -20.06
N GLU A 57 0.98 4.49 -19.05
CA GLU A 57 0.24 3.38 -18.42
C GLU A 57 -1.06 3.89 -17.78
N GLY A 58 -1.03 5.03 -17.08
CA GLY A 58 -2.23 5.65 -16.53
C GLY A 58 -3.20 6.17 -17.59
N LEU A 59 -2.70 6.71 -18.69
CA LEU A 59 -3.52 7.17 -19.81
C LEU A 59 -4.24 6.00 -20.51
N GLU A 60 -3.53 4.89 -20.74
CA GLU A 60 -4.13 3.67 -21.29
C GLU A 60 -5.23 3.11 -20.37
N ILE A 61 -5.00 3.13 -19.06
CA ILE A 61 -6.00 2.75 -18.04
C ILE A 61 -7.21 3.69 -18.07
N PHE A 62 -6.98 5.00 -18.16
CA PHE A 62 -8.06 5.97 -18.24
C PHE A 62 -8.95 5.73 -19.47
N ASN A 63 -8.35 5.43 -20.62
CA ASN A 63 -9.07 5.23 -21.87
C ASN A 63 -9.96 3.98 -21.90
N ILE A 64 -9.74 3.00 -21.00
CA ILE A 64 -10.62 1.82 -20.88
C ILE A 64 -11.74 2.02 -19.86
N PHE A 65 -11.72 3.11 -19.08
CA PHE A 65 -12.77 3.38 -18.11
C PHE A 65 -14.09 3.70 -18.80
N LYS A 66 -15.14 3.06 -18.30
CA LYS A 66 -16.52 3.35 -18.68
C LYS A 66 -17.13 4.24 -17.60
N PHE A 67 -17.63 5.39 -18.02
CA PHE A 67 -18.27 6.38 -17.16
C PHE A 67 -19.76 6.41 -17.47
N GLU A 68 -20.57 6.30 -16.42
CA GLU A 68 -22.03 6.37 -16.50
C GLU A 68 -22.51 7.40 -15.47
N PRO A 69 -23.03 8.57 -15.90
CA PRO A 69 -23.12 9.03 -17.29
C PRO A 69 -21.74 9.38 -17.91
N PRO A 70 -21.62 9.46 -19.24
CA PRO A 70 -20.34 9.77 -19.91
C PRO A 70 -19.68 11.08 -19.48
N GLU A 71 -20.46 12.06 -19.03
CA GLU A 71 -19.98 13.35 -18.54
C GLU A 71 -19.14 13.23 -17.26
N SER A 72 -19.32 12.15 -16.49
CA SER A 72 -18.55 11.89 -15.27
C SER A 72 -17.04 11.81 -15.51
N GLN A 73 -16.60 11.52 -16.74
CA GLN A 73 -15.18 11.56 -17.12
C GLN A 73 -14.55 12.96 -16.96
N LYS A 74 -15.35 14.02 -16.87
CA LYS A 74 -14.91 15.42 -16.69
C LYS A 74 -14.86 15.83 -15.22
N ASN A 75 -15.33 14.98 -14.31
CA ASN A 75 -15.33 15.22 -12.88
C ASN A 75 -14.09 14.57 -12.25
N TYR A 76 -13.28 15.36 -11.55
CA TYR A 76 -12.01 14.88 -11.00
C TYR A 76 -12.21 13.78 -9.94
N SER A 77 -13.22 13.88 -9.08
CA SER A 77 -13.47 12.86 -8.06
C SER A 77 -13.93 11.54 -8.65
N GLU A 78 -14.76 11.57 -9.70
CA GLU A 78 -15.20 10.36 -10.40
C GLU A 78 -14.04 9.67 -11.13
N VAL A 79 -13.13 10.45 -11.73
CA VAL A 79 -11.91 9.90 -12.35
C VAL A 79 -11.01 9.25 -11.30
N LEU A 80 -10.76 9.92 -10.17
CA LEU A 80 -9.98 9.33 -9.07
C LEU A 80 -10.61 8.04 -8.55
N LYS A 81 -11.94 8.02 -8.39
CA LYS A 81 -12.69 6.84 -7.96
C LYS A 81 -12.50 5.66 -8.92
N LYS A 82 -12.52 5.91 -10.25
CA LYS A 82 -12.26 4.85 -11.23
C LYS A 82 -10.85 4.27 -11.13
N PHE A 83 -9.85 5.09 -10.86
CA PHE A 83 -8.50 4.59 -10.61
C PHE A 83 -8.41 3.79 -9.30
N GLU A 84 -9.09 4.22 -8.23
CA GLU A 84 -9.19 3.48 -6.98
C GLU A 84 -9.85 2.11 -7.19
N GLU A 85 -10.96 2.07 -7.92
CA GLU A 85 -11.68 0.84 -8.32
C GLU A 85 -10.81 -0.06 -9.19
N TYR A 86 -9.98 0.50 -10.06
CA TYR A 86 -9.05 -0.28 -10.89
C TYR A 86 -7.92 -0.90 -10.07
N CYS A 87 -7.40 -0.17 -9.08
CA CYS A 87 -6.29 -0.61 -8.23
C CYS A 87 -6.73 -1.58 -7.13
N SER A 88 -7.96 -1.46 -6.63
CA SER A 88 -8.50 -2.24 -5.51
C SER A 88 -8.53 -3.77 -5.72
N PRO A 89 -9.09 -4.34 -6.81
CA PRO A 89 -9.20 -5.79 -6.99
C PRO A 89 -7.88 -6.48 -7.33
N ARG A 90 -6.77 -5.73 -7.47
CA ARG A 90 -5.45 -6.25 -7.86
C ARG A 90 -4.51 -6.46 -6.68
N GLN A 91 -4.99 -6.41 -5.44
CA GLN A 91 -4.23 -6.87 -4.29
C GLN A 91 -4.06 -8.40 -4.42
N ASN A 92 -2.87 -8.83 -4.82
CA ASN A 92 -2.54 -10.25 -4.84
C ASN A 92 -2.30 -10.72 -3.40
N VAL A 93 -3.38 -11.05 -2.70
CA VAL A 93 -3.35 -11.51 -1.31
C VAL A 93 -2.40 -12.68 -1.12
N VAL A 94 -2.32 -13.60 -2.09
CA VAL A 94 -1.38 -14.73 -2.05
C VAL A 94 0.07 -14.25 -2.01
N TYR A 95 0.41 -13.24 -2.83
CA TYR A 95 1.76 -12.66 -2.84
C TYR A 95 2.08 -11.87 -1.56
N GLU A 96 1.13 -11.12 -1.01
CA GLU A 96 1.34 -10.41 0.25
C GLU A 96 1.50 -11.39 1.43
N ARG A 97 0.67 -12.44 1.48
CA ARG A 97 0.82 -13.55 2.44
C ARG A 97 2.16 -14.26 2.26
N TYR A 98 2.63 -14.47 1.03
CA TYR A 98 3.96 -15.02 0.77
C TYR A 98 5.07 -14.16 1.39
N LYS A 99 5.03 -12.83 1.23
CA LYS A 99 6.01 -11.93 1.88
C LYS A 99 5.95 -12.03 3.39
N PHE A 100 4.75 -12.00 3.96
CA PHE A 100 4.54 -12.11 5.40
C PHE A 100 5.12 -13.43 5.94
N PHE A 101 4.74 -14.56 5.35
CA PHE A 101 5.21 -15.87 5.80
C PHE A 101 6.69 -16.13 5.52
N SER A 102 7.29 -15.42 4.57
CA SER A 102 8.74 -15.48 4.28
C SER A 102 9.56 -14.50 5.14
N CYS A 103 8.92 -13.63 5.93
CA CYS A 103 9.62 -12.68 6.77
C CYS A 103 10.28 -13.37 7.97
N VAL A 104 11.57 -13.11 8.15
CA VAL A 104 12.39 -13.59 9.28
C VAL A 104 13.23 -12.44 9.80
N GLN A 105 13.55 -12.46 11.10
CA GLN A 105 14.39 -11.47 11.73
C GLN A 105 15.79 -11.51 11.09
N GLN A 106 16.30 -10.34 10.71
CA GLN A 106 17.63 -10.18 10.12
C GLN A 106 18.71 -10.16 11.20
N GLU A 107 19.96 -10.44 10.82
CA GLU A 107 21.09 -10.36 11.75
C GLU A 107 21.25 -8.93 12.27
N GLY A 108 21.37 -8.77 13.59
CA GLY A 108 21.45 -7.47 14.25
C GLY A 108 20.14 -6.67 14.27
N GLN A 109 19.03 -7.18 13.73
CA GLN A 109 17.74 -6.47 13.78
C GLN A 109 17.12 -6.54 15.17
N ALA A 110 16.82 -5.38 15.75
CA ALA A 110 16.07 -5.27 17.00
C ALA A 110 14.68 -5.92 16.88
N ILE A 111 14.19 -6.52 17.97
CA ILE A 111 12.92 -7.26 17.96
C ILE A 111 11.74 -6.33 17.63
N GLU A 112 11.76 -5.10 18.13
CA GLU A 112 10.74 -4.09 17.88
C GLU A 112 10.66 -3.78 16.38
N CYS A 113 11.80 -3.63 15.70
CA CYS A 113 11.84 -3.40 14.25
C CYS A 113 11.29 -4.60 13.47
N TYR A 114 11.57 -5.82 13.92
CA TYR A 114 11.02 -7.03 13.30
C TYR A 114 9.50 -7.12 13.46
N VAL A 115 8.98 -6.84 14.66
CA VAL A 115 7.54 -6.81 14.93
C VAL A 115 6.85 -5.71 14.12
N THR A 116 7.43 -4.51 14.03
CA THR A 116 6.90 -3.43 13.17
C THR A 116 6.86 -3.85 11.70
N GLN A 117 7.89 -4.53 11.21
CA GLN A 117 7.92 -5.05 9.85
C GLN A 117 6.81 -6.08 9.60
N LEU A 118 6.59 -7.01 10.54
CA LEU A 118 5.50 -7.99 10.45
C LEU A 118 4.12 -7.32 10.42
N LYS A 119 3.85 -6.36 11.33
CA LYS A 119 2.60 -5.60 11.34
C LYS A 119 2.38 -4.82 10.05
N THR A 120 3.45 -4.30 9.46
CA THR A 120 3.36 -3.60 8.17
C THR A 120 2.96 -4.56 7.04
N LEU A 121 3.55 -5.75 6.98
CA LEU A 121 3.22 -6.76 5.96
C LEU A 121 1.81 -7.33 6.15
N GLU A 122 1.44 -7.57 7.40
CA GLU A 122 0.15 -8.13 7.78
C GLU A 122 -1.02 -7.28 7.26
N SER A 123 -0.91 -5.95 7.30
CA SER A 123 -1.99 -5.01 6.92
C SER A 123 -2.55 -5.20 5.50
N THR A 124 -1.87 -5.99 4.67
CA THR A 124 -2.24 -6.31 3.28
C THR A 124 -2.51 -7.79 3.03
N CYS A 125 -2.56 -8.60 4.07
CA CYS A 125 -2.73 -10.05 3.99
C CYS A 125 -4.19 -10.50 4.12
N GLU A 126 -5.11 -9.60 4.47
CA GLU A 126 -6.53 -9.91 4.66
C GLU A 126 -6.71 -11.12 5.60
N PHE A 127 -6.05 -11.11 6.75
CA PHE A 127 -6.14 -12.19 7.73
C PHE A 127 -7.37 -12.11 8.63
N GLU A 128 -8.09 -10.99 8.60
CA GLU A 128 -9.33 -10.79 9.35
C GLU A 128 -9.09 -11.08 10.85
N GLU A 129 -9.93 -11.90 11.47
CA GLU A 129 -9.85 -12.22 12.91
C GLU A 129 -8.59 -13.00 13.31
N GLN A 130 -7.80 -13.48 12.35
CA GLN A 130 -6.59 -14.27 12.60
C GLN A 130 -5.31 -13.43 12.71
N GLU A 131 -5.38 -12.11 12.51
CA GLU A 131 -4.23 -11.17 12.52
C GLU A 131 -3.28 -11.44 13.71
N ASN A 132 -3.79 -11.35 14.95
CA ASN A 132 -2.97 -11.48 16.14
C ASN A 132 -2.31 -12.86 16.29
N GLY A 133 -3.04 -13.92 15.92
CA GLY A 133 -2.53 -15.29 15.97
C GLY A 133 -1.41 -15.52 14.95
N LEU A 134 -1.60 -15.03 13.73
CA LEU A 134 -0.62 -15.19 12.65
C LEU A 134 0.63 -14.34 12.86
N ILE A 135 0.51 -13.11 13.39
CA ILE A 135 1.67 -12.30 13.79
C ILE A 135 2.45 -13.03 14.87
N ARG A 136 1.78 -13.50 15.94
CA ARG A 136 2.42 -14.28 17.01
C ARG A 136 3.19 -15.47 16.45
N ASP A 137 2.54 -16.29 15.63
CA ASP A 137 3.16 -17.49 15.07
C ASP A 137 4.37 -17.13 14.20
N ARG A 138 4.26 -16.05 13.41
CA ARG A 138 5.36 -15.59 12.56
C ARG A 138 6.52 -15.00 13.36
N ILE A 139 6.27 -14.32 14.50
CA ILE A 139 7.30 -13.91 15.45
C ILE A 139 8.06 -15.16 15.90
N VAL A 140 7.39 -16.12 16.53
CA VAL A 140 8.02 -17.34 17.08
C VAL A 140 8.78 -18.12 16.01
N LEU A 141 8.19 -18.28 14.82
CA LEU A 141 8.82 -19.05 13.76
C LEU A 141 10.00 -18.33 13.11
N GLY A 142 10.01 -16.99 13.08
CA GLY A 142 10.98 -16.19 12.34
C GLY A 142 12.03 -15.44 13.17
N ILE A 143 11.96 -15.46 14.51
CA ILE A 143 13.06 -14.97 15.35
C ILE A 143 14.33 -15.79 15.15
N ARG A 144 15.48 -15.13 15.25
CA ARG A 144 16.80 -15.76 15.07
C ARG A 144 17.29 -16.49 16.31
N ASP A 145 16.94 -15.99 17.50
CA ASP A 145 17.35 -16.60 18.76
C ASP A 145 16.64 -17.95 18.93
N SER A 146 17.38 -19.03 18.69
CA SER A 146 16.87 -20.40 18.79
C SER A 146 16.47 -20.78 20.22
N GLY A 147 17.15 -20.24 21.23
CA GLY A 147 16.83 -20.51 22.64
C GLY A 147 15.54 -19.81 23.06
N LEU A 148 15.37 -18.55 22.64
CA LEU A 148 14.11 -17.83 22.84
C LEU A 148 12.96 -18.51 22.09
N LYS A 149 13.18 -18.93 20.84
CA LYS A 149 12.19 -19.69 20.06
C LYS A 149 11.73 -20.94 20.77
N GLU A 150 12.66 -21.74 21.28
CA GLU A 150 12.33 -22.95 22.02
C GLU A 150 11.52 -22.65 23.29
N ARG A 151 11.87 -21.58 24.02
CA ARG A 151 11.13 -21.14 25.21
C ARG A 151 9.70 -20.71 24.86
N LEU A 152 9.52 -19.92 23.81
CA LEU A 152 8.21 -19.45 23.35
C LEU A 152 7.32 -20.63 22.90
N LEU A 153 7.90 -21.63 22.22
CA LEU A 153 7.18 -22.83 21.78
C LEU A 153 6.68 -23.72 22.95
N ARG A 154 7.24 -23.57 24.16
CA ARG A 154 6.81 -24.30 25.36
C ARG A 154 5.72 -23.56 26.15
N GLU A 155 5.45 -22.30 25.82
CA GLU A 155 4.49 -21.47 26.54
C GLU A 155 3.05 -21.82 26.13
N SER A 156 2.28 -22.39 27.05
CA SER A 156 0.86 -22.67 26.83
C SER A 156 0.05 -21.38 26.82
N GLY A 157 -0.78 -21.17 25.79
CA GLY A 157 -1.64 -19.99 25.71
C GLY A 157 -0.87 -18.69 25.38
N LEU A 158 0.27 -18.80 24.69
CA LEU A 158 1.01 -17.63 24.24
C LEU A 158 0.11 -16.73 23.37
N GLY A 159 -0.06 -15.48 23.81
CA GLY A 159 -0.73 -14.41 23.07
C GLY A 159 0.28 -13.45 22.43
N LEU A 160 -0.19 -12.61 21.51
CA LEU A 160 0.68 -11.67 20.78
C LEU A 160 1.45 -10.72 21.71
N GLU A 161 0.82 -10.18 22.76
CA GLU A 161 1.49 -9.24 23.68
C GLU A 161 2.65 -9.88 24.48
N LYS A 162 2.62 -11.21 24.64
CA LYS A 162 3.63 -11.97 25.38
C LYS A 162 4.72 -12.55 24.47
N ALA A 163 4.45 -12.68 23.17
CA ALA A 163 5.37 -13.23 22.17
C ALA A 163 6.40 -12.20 21.70
#